data_AF-A0A3M1IIX2-F1
#
_entry.id   AF-A0A3M1IIX2-F1
#
_cell.length_a   1.000
_cell.length_b   1.000
_cell.length_c   1.000
_cell.angle_alpha   90.00
_cell.angle_beta   90.00
_cell.angle_gamma   90.00
#
_symmetry.space_group_name_H-M   'P 1'
#
loop_
_entity.id
_entity.type
_entity.pdbx_description
1 polymer ?
#
loop_
_entity_poly.entity_id
_entity_poly.type
_entity_poly.pdbx_seq_one_letter_code
_entity_poly.pdbx_strand_id
1 'polypeptide(L)' 'MKEIEISKVIHLAEGNKYEKSCATFDLVDHIYKVDMPKSLRGRKPAVQAMTLLAEGIIKYGYEDSSEKSSSEEE' A
#
# COMPACT_ATOMS: atom_id res chain seq x y z
N MET A 1 17.63 2.82 -14.62
CA MET A 1 16.24 2.34 -14.41
C MET A 1 16.19 1.88 -12.96
N LYS A 2 15.44 2.53 -12.05
CA LYS A 2 15.34 2.05 -10.66
C LYS A 2 14.62 0.69 -10.70
N GLU A 3 15.38 -0.36 -10.40
CA GLU A 3 14.86 -1.73 -10.25
C GLU A 3 13.73 -1.70 -9.23
N ILE A 4 12.64 -2.41 -9.54
CA ILE A 4 11.64 -2.69 -8.52
C ILE A 4 12.34 -3.58 -7.51
N GLU A 5 12.44 -3.16 -6.26
CA GLU A 5 12.82 -4.05 -5.17
C GLU A 5 11.69 -5.06 -4.99
N ILE A 6 11.70 -6.11 -5.82
CA ILE A 6 10.74 -7.22 -5.77
C ILE A 6 10.69 -7.80 -4.35
N SER A 7 11.80 -7.76 -3.62
CA SER A 7 11.89 -8.11 -2.20
C SER A 7 10.90 -7.35 -1.32
N LYS A 8 10.67 -6.05 -1.52
CA LYS A 8 9.68 -5.27 -0.76
C LYS A 8 8.24 -5.70 -1.07
N VAL A 9 7.96 -6.00 -2.34
CA VAL A 9 6.65 -6.50 -2.77
C VAL A 9 6.38 -7.90 -2.20
N ILE A 10 7.41 -8.76 -2.18
CA ILE A 10 7.34 -10.10 -1.58
C ILE A 10 7.10 -9.98 -0.07
N HIS A 11 7.85 -9.13 0.63
CA HIS A 11 7.70 -8.93 2.07
C HIS A 11 6.31 -8.40 2.45
N LEU A 12 5.74 -7.51 1.63
CA LEU A 12 4.35 -7.07 1.76
C LEU A 12 3.37 -8.24 1.73
N ALA A 13 3.62 -9.23 0.86
CA ALA A 13 2.78 -10.41 0.67
C ALA A 13 3.00 -11.49 1.74
N GLU A 14 3.98 -11.36 2.65
CA GLU A 14 4.19 -12.33 3.72
C GLU A 14 3.13 -12.23 4.83
N GLY A 15 2.51 -11.05 5.03
CA GLY A 15 1.41 -10.83 5.97
C GLY A 15 0.17 -10.25 5.29
N ASN A 16 -1.01 -10.84 5.51
CA ASN A 16 -2.30 -10.42 4.94
C ASN A 16 -2.31 -10.33 3.39
N LYS A 17 -1.67 -11.30 2.73
CA LYS A 17 -1.45 -11.33 1.26
C LYS A 17 -2.69 -11.06 0.42
N TYR A 18 -3.83 -11.64 0.80
CA TYR A 18 -5.09 -11.50 0.06
C TYR A 18 -5.71 -10.12 0.29
N GLU A 19 -5.70 -9.66 1.53
CA GLU A 19 -6.23 -8.36 1.95
C GLU A 19 -5.49 -7.22 1.24
N LYS A 20 -4.15 -7.25 1.26
CA LYS A 20 -3.29 -6.28 0.57
C LYS A 20 -3.43 -6.35 -0.94
N SER A 21 -3.66 -7.54 -1.50
CA SER A 21 -3.93 -7.71 -2.93
C SER A 21 -5.28 -7.08 -3.32
N CYS A 22 -6.34 -7.35 -2.56
CA CYS A 22 -7.65 -6.73 -2.76
C CYS A 22 -7.59 -5.20 -2.63
N ALA A 23 -6.89 -4.70 -1.61
CA ALA A 23 -6.66 -3.28 -1.42
C ALA A 23 -5.85 -2.64 -2.55
N THR A 24 -4.87 -3.36 -3.08
CA THR A 24 -4.10 -2.91 -4.25
C THR A 24 -5.00 -2.75 -5.46
N PHE A 25 -5.88 -3.72 -5.75
CA PHE A 25 -6.79 -3.62 -6.88
C PHE A 25 -7.76 -2.45 -6.74
N ASP A 26 -8.36 -2.27 -5.56
CA ASP A 26 -9.23 -1.13 -5.28
C ASP A 26 -8.49 0.21 -5.42
N LEU A 27 -7.24 0.29 -4.93
CA LEU A 27 -6.41 1.49 -5.04
C LEU A 27 -6.00 1.78 -6.49
N VAL A 28 -5.78 0.75 -7.32
CA VAL A 28 -5.49 0.92 -8.75
C VAL A 28 -6.69 1.55 -9.45
N ASP A 29 -7.91 1.11 -9.16
CA ASP A 29 -9.13 1.66 -9.75
C ASP A 29 -9.35 3.13 -9.35
N HIS A 30 -8.86 3.52 -8.17
CA HIS A 30 -9.01 4.87 -7.61
C HIS A 30 -7.73 5.71 -7.65
N ILE A 31 -6.71 5.28 -8.39
CA ILE A 31 -5.37 5.91 -8.40
C ILE A 31 -5.40 7.39 -8.79
N TYR A 32 -6.39 7.80 -9.59
CA TYR A 32 -6.59 9.20 -10.02
C TYR A 32 -7.02 10.13 -8.87
N LYS A 33 -7.48 9.58 -7.74
CA LYS A 33 -7.83 10.33 -6.53
C LYS A 33 -6.65 10.52 -5.58
N VAL A 34 -5.52 9.88 -5.87
CA VAL A 34 -4.35 9.86 -5.00
C VAL A 34 -3.33 10.91 -5.46
N ASP A 35 -2.83 11.72 -4.53
CA ASP A 35 -1.68 12.59 -4.84
C ASP A 35 -0.41 11.73 -4.94
N MET A 36 0.10 11.60 -6.16
CA MET A 36 1.17 10.67 -6.48
C MET A 36 2.55 11.31 -6.22
N PRO A 37 3.41 10.69 -5.39
CA PRO A 37 4.79 11.12 -5.19
C PRO A 37 5.54 11.23 -6.53
N LYS A 38 6.38 12.27 -6.68
CA LYS A 38 7.11 12.53 -7.94
C LYS A 38 7.96 11.33 -8.38
N SER A 39 8.48 10.55 -7.43
CA SER A 39 9.25 9.32 -7.67
C SER A 39 8.42 8.20 -8.32
N LEU A 40 7.10 8.21 -8.17
CA LEU A 40 6.20 7.16 -8.62
C LEU A 40 5.39 7.52 -9.88
N ARG A 41 5.30 8.81 -10.25
CA ARG A 41 4.49 9.29 -11.40
C ARG A 41 4.79 8.60 -12.74
N GLY A 42 6.02 8.17 -12.98
CA GLY A 42 6.42 7.46 -14.20
C GLY A 42 6.24 5.93 -14.17
N ARG A 43 5.67 5.38 -13.09
CA ARG A 43 5.49 3.93 -12.89
C ARG A 43 4.08 3.50 -13.30
N LYS A 44 3.91 2.21 -13.58
CA LYS A 44 2.59 1.63 -13.85
C LYS A 44 1.69 1.75 -12.61
N PRO A 45 0.36 1.96 -12.77
CA PRO A 45 -0.58 2.11 -11.66
C PRO A 45 -0.49 1.01 -10.60
N ALA A 46 -0.37 -0.26 -11.02
CA ALA A 46 -0.21 -1.38 -10.08
C ALA A 46 1.06 -1.26 -9.21
N VAL A 47 2.16 -0.77 -9.77
CA VAL A 47 3.41 -0.55 -9.03
C VAL A 47 3.26 0.63 -8.09
N GLN A 48 2.57 1.69 -8.52
CA GLN A 48 2.26 2.85 -7.67
C GLN A 48 1.43 2.41 -6.46
N ALA A 49 0.30 1.73 -6.69
CA ALA A 49 -0.60 1.26 -5.64
C ALA A 49 0.10 0.34 -4.63
N MET A 50 0.82 -0.69 -5.11
CA MET A 50 1.56 -1.57 -4.20
C MET A 50 2.62 -0.82 -3.40
N THR A 51 3.33 0.14 -4.00
CA THR A 51 4.35 0.91 -3.27
C THR A 51 3.73 1.81 -2.20
N LEU A 52 2.61 2.47 -2.50
CA LEU A 52 1.91 3.32 -1.55
C LEU A 52 1.38 2.53 -0.35
N LEU A 53 0.91 1.30 -0.59
CA LEU A 53 0.50 0.37 0.47
C LEU A 53 1.73 -0.18 1.23
N ALA A 54 2.84 -0.44 0.54
CA ALA A 54 4.11 -0.90 1.14
C ALA A 54 4.68 0.08 2.14
N GLU A 55 4.69 1.35 1.74
CA GLU A 55 5.29 2.43 2.50
C GLU A 55 4.34 2.99 3.56
N GLY A 56 3.13 2.41 3.71
CA GLY A 56 2.12 2.87 4.65
C GLY A 56 1.58 4.28 4.35
N ILE A 57 1.85 4.80 3.15
CA ILE A 57 1.40 6.12 2.69
C ILE A 57 -0.12 6.14 2.54
N ILE A 58 -0.69 5.00 2.12
CA ILE A 58 -2.13 4.79 2.07
C ILE A 58 -2.48 3.63 2.99
N LYS A 59 -3.37 3.90 3.94
CA LYS A 59 -4.03 2.88 4.74
C LYS A 59 -5.30 2.46 4.02
N TYR A 60 -5.41 1.17 3.71
CA TYR A 60 -6.65 0.57 3.27
C TYR A 60 -7.34 0.06 4.54
N GLY A 61 -8.55 0.53 4.84
CA GLY A 61 -9.19 0.49 6.16
C GLY A 61 -9.46 -0.88 6.80
N TYR A 62 -8.77 -1.94 6.41
CA TYR A 62 -8.57 -3.15 7.21
C TYR A 62 -7.47 -2.91 8.27
N GLU A 63 -7.60 -1.85 9.07
CA GLU A 63 -6.93 -1.90 10.37
C GLU A 63 -7.62 -3.02 11.14
N ASP A 64 -6.90 -4.12 11.34
CA ASP A 64 -7.31 -5.16 12.26
C ASP A 64 -7.65 -4.45 13.58
N SER A 65 -8.93 -4.53 13.98
CA SER A 65 -9.41 -3.89 15.21
C SER A 65 -8.68 -4.38 16.47
N SER A 66 -7.78 -5.36 16.33
CA SER A 66 -6.84 -5.82 17.35
C SER A 66 -5.73 -4.79 17.67
N GLU A 67 -5.36 -3.87 16.76
CA GLU A 67 -4.31 -2.87 17.02
C GLU A 67 -4.82 -1.52 17.56
N LYS A 68 -6.14 -1.33 17.68
CA LYS A 68 -6.77 -0.13 18.28
C LYS A 68 -6.85 -0.16 19.81
N SER A 69 -5.87 -0.75 20.50
CA SER A 69 -5.90 -0.89 21.96
C SER A 69 -4.63 -0.39 22.67
N SER A 70 -3.99 0.69 22.20
CA SER A 70 -2.89 1.30 22.95
C SER A 70 -2.60 2.78 22.68
N SER A 71 -3.54 3.56 22.13
CA SER A 71 -3.29 4.98 21.82
C SER A 71 -4.53 5.87 21.98
N GLU A 72 -5.29 5.70 23.06
CA GLU A 72 -6.24 6.70 23.55
C GLU A 72 -6.16 6.72 25.08
N GLU A 73 -5.03 7.16 25.63
CA GLU A 73 -4.88 7.66 26.99
C GLU A 73 -3.57 8.44 27.08
N GLU A 74 -3.60 9.72 26.72
CA GLU A 74 -2.76 10.79 27.27
C GLU A 74 -3.36 12.16 26.94
#